data_AF-A0A0L0FXE1-F1
#
_entry.id   AF-A0A0L0FXE1-F1
#
_cell.length_a   1.000
_cell.length_b   1.000
_cell.length_c   1.000
_cell.angle_alpha   90.00
_cell.angle_beta   90.00
_cell.angle_gamma   90.00
#
_symmetry.space_group_name_H-M   'P 1'
#
loop_
_entity.id
_entity.type
_entity.pdbx_description
1 polymer ?
#
loop_
_entity_poly.entity_id
_entity_poly.type
_entity_poly.pdbx_seq_one_letter_code
_entity_poly.pdbx_strand_id
1 'polypeptide(L)'
;RTDLQLDLLAFLKRKFKETNRVSLERIVSKPGIVNVLEFLCDKYPDMVNQSTLDQVAASPDKAQAIALLASRDRLCYKAMEIFVWTFGSEVGCAALKWLPYGGLYITGGTASHNVQRLRSDSTFMDAYYDKGRVNPLMRQVPVKVVVATDLCLRGVMVVAYRIFQERLRRKTFKPILVPRAAVYSAITIAFVAYAVRYRWGGFTFMRRVGW
;
A
#
# COMPACT_ATOMS: atom_id res chain seq x y z
N ARG A 1 -0.89 24.66 -10.59
CA ARG A 1 0.18 23.67 -10.31
C ARG A 1 1.45 24.47 -10.05
N THR A 2 2.27 24.07 -9.09
CA THR A 2 3.51 24.79 -8.76
C THR A 2 4.64 24.40 -9.71
N ASP A 3 5.65 25.26 -9.86
CA ASP A 3 6.83 24.98 -10.72
C ASP A 3 7.52 23.68 -10.32
N LEU A 4 7.63 23.41 -9.01
CA LEU A 4 8.18 22.15 -8.49
C LEU A 4 7.42 20.92 -8.98
N GLN A 5 6.09 20.99 -9.11
CA GLN A 5 5.28 19.89 -9.63
C GLN A 5 5.48 19.67 -11.13
N LEU A 6 5.69 20.76 -11.89
CA LEU A 6 5.99 20.69 -13.32
C LEU A 6 7.37 20.06 -13.57
N ASP A 7 8.37 20.45 -12.76
CA ASP A 7 9.70 19.86 -12.83
C ASP A 7 9.72 18.38 -12.46
N LEU A 8 8.97 17.99 -11.42
CA LEU A 8 8.82 16.58 -11.05
C LEU A 8 8.17 15.79 -12.19
N LEU A 9 7.14 16.33 -12.84
CA LEU A 9 6.51 15.69 -14.00
C LEU A 9 7.52 15.51 -15.14
N ALA A 10 8.30 16.54 -15.45
CA ALA A 10 9.33 16.48 -16.49
C ALA A 10 10.42 15.44 -16.16
N PHE A 11 10.87 15.40 -14.90
CA PHE A 11 11.81 14.39 -14.41
C PHE A 11 11.27 12.97 -14.59
N LEU A 12 10.02 12.71 -14.17
CA LEU A 12 9.41 11.38 -14.28
C LEU A 12 9.21 10.96 -15.74
N LYS A 13 8.82 11.90 -16.63
CA LYS A 13 8.75 11.63 -18.08
C LYS A 13 10.09 11.19 -18.64
N ARG A 14 11.18 11.88 -18.29
CA ARG A 14 12.55 11.50 -18.72
C ARG A 14 12.96 10.15 -18.15
N LYS A 15 12.79 9.95 -16.84
CA LYS A 15 13.19 8.72 -16.13
C LYS A 15 12.53 7.46 -16.71
N PHE A 16 11.24 7.54 -17.01
CA PHE A 16 10.47 6.40 -17.50
C PHE A 16 10.26 6.38 -19.03
N LYS A 17 10.85 7.34 -19.76
CA LYS A 17 10.68 7.50 -21.21
C LYS A 17 9.21 7.61 -21.63
N GLU A 18 8.39 8.22 -20.78
CA GLU A 18 6.95 8.39 -20.99
C GLU A 18 6.70 9.74 -21.69
N THR A 19 6.13 9.74 -22.89
CA THR A 19 5.88 10.96 -23.68
C THR A 19 4.57 11.65 -23.29
N ASN A 20 3.54 10.87 -22.98
CA ASN A 20 2.17 11.37 -22.76
C ASN A 20 1.83 11.51 -21.27
N ARG A 21 1.42 10.40 -20.65
CA ARG A 21 0.89 10.35 -19.28
C ARG A 21 1.92 9.71 -18.35
N VAL A 22 2.15 10.35 -17.21
CA VAL A 22 2.83 9.73 -16.07
C VAL A 22 1.79 9.18 -15.09
N SER A 23 1.93 7.91 -14.72
CA SER A 23 1.03 7.31 -13.72
C SER A 23 1.24 7.94 -12.35
N LEU A 24 0.15 8.20 -11.61
CA LEU A 24 0.23 8.69 -10.24
C LEU A 24 0.95 7.71 -9.31
N GLU A 25 0.96 6.41 -9.63
CA GLU A 25 1.74 5.41 -8.89
C GLU A 25 3.24 5.68 -8.94
N ARG A 26 3.75 6.48 -9.90
CA ARG A 26 5.15 6.93 -9.93
C ARG A 26 5.48 7.88 -8.78
N ILE A 27 4.48 8.35 -8.03
CA ILE A 27 4.62 9.22 -6.84
C ILE A 27 3.96 8.55 -5.63
N VAL A 28 2.70 8.14 -5.75
CA VAL A 28 1.87 7.62 -4.63
C VAL A 28 2.03 6.10 -4.49
N SER A 29 3.27 5.65 -4.31
CA SER A 29 3.61 4.25 -4.04
C SER A 29 4.94 4.15 -3.30
N LYS A 30 5.32 2.96 -2.81
CA LYS A 30 6.63 2.77 -2.19
C LYS A 30 7.78 3.12 -3.16
N PRO A 31 7.85 2.57 -4.40
CA PRO A 31 8.83 3.04 -5.39
C PRO A 31 8.65 4.52 -5.76
N GLY A 32 7.43 5.03 -5.68
CA GLY A 32 7.12 6.43 -5.98
C GLY A 32 7.78 7.41 -5.03
N ILE A 33 7.79 7.12 -3.73
CA ILE A 33 8.51 7.94 -2.73
C ILE A 33 10.00 8.01 -3.06
N VAL A 34 10.59 6.90 -3.51
CA VAL A 34 12.00 6.86 -3.96
C VAL A 34 12.21 7.74 -5.20
N ASN A 35 11.31 7.68 -6.18
CA ASN A 35 11.39 8.54 -7.37
C ASN A 35 11.36 10.03 -7.00
N VAL A 36 10.55 10.41 -6.01
CA VAL A 36 10.47 11.80 -5.54
C VAL A 36 11.77 12.22 -4.86
N LEU A 37 12.36 11.34 -4.04
CA LEU A 37 13.66 11.63 -3.42
C LEU A 37 14.75 11.81 -4.49
N GLU A 38 14.83 10.90 -5.47
CA GLU A 38 15.80 11.01 -6.56
C GLU A 38 15.64 12.32 -7.35
N PHE A 39 14.41 12.72 -7.65
CA PHE A 39 14.12 14.03 -8.25
C PHE A 39 14.64 15.19 -7.41
N LEU A 40 14.42 15.15 -6.09
CA LEU A 40 14.86 16.21 -5.20
C LEU A 40 16.39 16.26 -5.10
N CYS A 41 17.09 15.11 -5.15
CA CYS A 41 18.55 15.06 -5.22
C CYS A 41 19.09 15.63 -6.54
N ASP A 42 18.46 15.32 -7.68
CA ASP A 42 18.80 15.88 -9.00
C ASP A 42 18.60 17.40 -9.05
N LYS A 43 17.50 17.88 -8.45
CA LYS A 43 17.15 19.30 -8.44
C LYS A 43 17.94 20.13 -7.44
N TYR A 44 18.35 19.54 -6.31
CA TYR A 44 19.04 20.22 -5.21
C TYR A 44 20.31 19.46 -4.78
N PRO A 45 21.33 19.38 -5.64
CA PRO A 45 22.55 18.62 -5.36
C PRO A 45 23.28 19.11 -4.09
N ASP A 46 23.26 20.41 -3.82
CA ASP A 46 23.91 21.00 -2.64
C ASP A 46 23.25 20.61 -1.31
N MET A 47 22.01 20.11 -1.35
CA MET A 47 21.27 19.68 -0.16
C MET A 47 21.41 18.17 0.10
N VAL A 48 22.12 17.44 -0.76
CA VAL A 48 22.25 15.98 -0.65
C VAL A 48 23.15 15.62 0.52
N ASN A 49 22.63 14.78 1.41
CA ASN A 49 23.42 14.13 2.45
C ASN A 49 23.73 12.69 2.05
N GLN A 50 25.00 12.42 1.73
CA GLN A 50 25.42 11.09 1.28
C GLN A 50 25.14 9.99 2.32
N SER A 51 25.32 10.28 3.61
CA SER A 51 25.02 9.32 4.68
C SER A 51 23.55 8.92 4.72
N THR A 52 22.64 9.87 4.43
CA THR A 52 21.20 9.58 4.29
C THR A 52 20.96 8.65 3.10
N LEU A 53 21.58 8.92 1.95
CA LEU A 53 21.39 8.10 0.74
C LEU A 53 21.92 6.68 0.92
N ASP A 54 23.06 6.51 1.58
CA ASP A 54 23.64 5.19 1.85
C ASP A 54 22.74 4.37 2.79
N GLN A 55 22.16 5.00 3.81
CA GLN A 55 21.17 4.36 4.69
C GLN A 55 19.90 3.94 3.95
N VAL A 56 19.39 4.80 3.05
CA VAL A 56 18.23 4.46 2.20
C VAL A 56 18.58 3.31 1.26
N ALA A 57 19.76 3.32 0.66
CA ALA A 57 20.22 2.30 -0.28
C ALA A 57 20.39 0.92 0.40
N ALA A 58 20.88 0.89 1.64
CA ALA A 58 21.06 -0.32 2.43
C ALA A 58 19.75 -0.94 2.95
N SER A 59 18.66 -0.17 2.98
CA SER A 59 17.37 -0.66 3.48
C SER A 59 16.64 -1.58 2.48
N PRO A 60 16.08 -2.72 2.95
CA PRO A 60 15.22 -3.56 2.11
C PRO A 60 13.90 -2.88 1.74
N ASP A 61 13.42 -1.94 2.57
CA ASP A 61 12.29 -1.06 2.26
C ASP A 61 12.77 0.39 2.25
N LYS A 62 13.16 0.85 1.04
CA LYS A 62 13.66 2.21 0.83
C LYS A 62 12.63 3.27 1.19
N ALA A 63 11.35 3.02 0.89
CA ALA A 63 10.29 3.98 1.17
C ALA A 63 10.10 4.16 2.68
N GLN A 64 10.14 3.06 3.44
CA GLN A 64 10.09 3.11 4.90
C GLN A 64 11.32 3.81 5.48
N ALA A 65 12.52 3.56 4.95
CA ALA A 65 13.74 4.26 5.38
C ALA A 65 13.62 5.78 5.16
N ILE A 66 13.15 6.21 4.00
CA ILE A 66 12.90 7.63 3.69
C ILE A 66 11.90 8.24 4.68
N ALA A 67 10.80 7.52 4.98
CA ALA A 67 9.81 8.00 5.93
C ALA A 67 10.38 8.17 7.36
N LEU A 68 11.25 7.25 7.81
CA LEU A 68 11.92 7.35 9.11
C LEU A 68 12.93 8.51 9.16
N LEU A 69 13.70 8.69 8.09
CA LEU A 69 14.72 9.73 7.98
C LEU A 69 14.13 11.14 7.76
N ALA A 70 12.85 11.26 7.42
CA ALA A 70 12.16 12.55 7.22
C ALA A 70 12.22 13.48 8.45
N SER A 71 12.44 12.96 9.65
CA SER A 71 12.64 13.78 10.86
C SER A 71 14.04 14.39 10.98
N ARG A 72 15.01 13.89 10.21
CA ARG A 72 16.44 14.22 10.32
C ARG A 72 17.04 14.76 9.01
N ASP A 73 16.39 14.50 7.88
CA ASP A 73 16.87 14.90 6.55
C ASP A 73 15.82 15.73 5.80
N ARG A 74 16.27 16.88 5.26
CA ARG A 74 15.40 17.87 4.61
C ARG A 74 14.83 17.36 3.28
N LEU A 75 15.59 16.57 2.51
CA LEU A 75 15.11 16.03 1.24
C LEU A 75 14.14 14.87 1.47
N CYS A 76 14.41 14.00 2.46
CA CYS A 76 13.44 12.99 2.89
C CYS A 76 12.14 13.61 3.40
N TYR A 77 12.23 14.70 4.19
CA TYR A 77 11.05 15.45 4.62
C TYR A 77 10.23 15.96 3.44
N LYS A 78 10.88 16.65 2.48
CA LYS A 78 10.22 17.18 1.27
C LYS A 78 9.65 16.07 0.39
N ALA A 79 10.33 14.93 0.29
CA ALA A 79 9.83 13.78 -0.47
C ALA A 79 8.51 13.26 0.13
N MET A 80 8.48 13.10 1.46
CA MET A 80 7.27 12.69 2.17
C MET A 80 6.15 13.75 2.10
N GLU A 81 6.49 15.03 2.14
CA GLU A 81 5.52 16.13 1.97
C GLU A 81 4.85 16.10 0.59
N ILE A 82 5.65 15.95 -0.49
CA ILE A 82 5.13 15.81 -1.87
C ILE A 82 4.28 14.55 -1.99
N PHE A 83 4.71 13.43 -1.41
CA PHE A 83 3.94 12.19 -1.39
C PHE A 83 2.58 12.37 -0.71
N VAL A 84 2.55 12.94 0.49
CA VAL A 84 1.31 13.16 1.27
C VAL A 84 0.38 14.13 0.56
N TRP A 85 0.90 15.24 0.04
CA TRP A 85 0.10 16.21 -0.73
C TRP A 85 -0.50 15.56 -1.98
N THR A 86 0.31 14.84 -2.76
CA THR A 86 -0.16 14.19 -3.99
C THR A 86 -1.20 13.10 -3.67
N PHE A 87 -1.01 12.38 -2.57
CA PHE A 87 -1.96 11.36 -2.12
C PHE A 87 -3.31 11.98 -1.72
N GLY A 88 -3.30 13.05 -0.90
CA GLY A 88 -4.51 13.77 -0.52
C GLY A 88 -5.23 14.36 -1.72
N SER A 89 -4.49 14.94 -2.67
CA SER A 89 -5.04 15.45 -3.92
C SER A 89 -5.76 14.36 -4.72
N GLU A 90 -5.20 13.16 -4.83
CA GLU A 90 -5.82 12.05 -5.59
C GLU A 90 -7.04 11.48 -4.88
N VAL A 91 -6.98 11.33 -3.55
CA VAL A 91 -8.14 10.94 -2.75
C VAL A 91 -9.27 11.97 -2.90
N GLY A 92 -8.94 13.26 -2.99
CA GLY A 92 -9.91 14.32 -3.29
C GLY A 92 -10.50 14.19 -4.70
N CYS A 93 -9.70 13.86 -5.71
CA CYS A 93 -10.20 13.58 -7.06
C CYS A 93 -11.16 12.38 -7.08
N ALA A 94 -10.83 11.32 -6.35
CA ALA A 94 -11.69 10.16 -6.16
C ALA A 94 -13.02 10.52 -5.47
N ALA A 95 -12.96 11.23 -4.33
CA ALA A 95 -14.15 11.68 -3.61
C ALA A 95 -15.05 12.57 -4.47
N LEU A 96 -14.48 13.46 -5.29
CA LEU A 96 -15.26 14.32 -6.18
C LEU A 96 -15.97 13.54 -7.30
N LYS A 97 -15.39 12.43 -7.76
CA LYS A 97 -16.01 11.57 -8.80
C LYS A 97 -17.23 10.81 -8.28
N TRP A 98 -17.24 10.42 -7.00
CA TRP A 98 -18.26 9.51 -6.45
C TRP A 98 -19.17 10.12 -5.38
N LEU A 99 -18.77 11.26 -4.80
CA LEU A 99 -19.46 11.93 -3.69
C LEU A 99 -19.97 10.96 -2.59
N PRO A 100 -19.09 10.12 -2.01
CA PRO A 100 -19.51 9.10 -1.06
C PRO A 100 -19.78 9.72 0.32
N TYR A 101 -20.95 10.33 0.53
CA TYR A 101 -21.31 10.98 1.80
C TYR A 101 -21.31 10.03 3.01
N GLY A 102 -21.50 8.72 2.79
CA GLY A 102 -21.33 7.69 3.83
C GLY A 102 -19.87 7.44 4.25
N GLY A 103 -18.93 8.00 3.51
CA GLY A 103 -17.50 8.00 3.78
C GLY A 103 -16.66 7.31 2.71
N LEU A 104 -15.46 7.84 2.52
CA LEU A 104 -14.42 7.27 1.68
C LEU A 104 -13.38 6.57 2.55
N TYR A 105 -13.19 5.26 2.32
CA TYR A 105 -12.27 4.43 3.08
C TYR A 105 -11.00 4.17 2.27
N ILE A 106 -9.87 4.65 2.77
CA ILE A 106 -8.55 4.41 2.20
C ILE A 106 -8.00 3.12 2.79
N THR A 107 -7.62 2.19 1.93
CA THR A 107 -7.09 0.88 2.30
C THR A 107 -5.69 0.67 1.70
N GLY A 108 -5.02 -0.41 2.10
CA GLY A 108 -3.74 -0.81 1.55
C GLY A 108 -2.53 -0.36 2.37
N GLY A 109 -1.40 -1.02 2.12
CA GLY A 109 -0.16 -0.86 2.89
C GLY A 109 0.37 0.58 2.90
N THR A 110 0.33 1.27 1.77
CA THR A 110 0.88 2.63 1.67
C THR A 110 0.21 3.61 2.65
N ALA A 111 -1.11 3.51 2.81
CA ALA A 111 -1.84 4.35 3.76
C ALA A 111 -1.65 3.89 5.20
N SER A 112 -1.74 2.58 5.47
CA SER A 112 -1.63 2.04 6.83
C SER A 112 -0.25 2.22 7.47
N HIS A 113 0.82 2.16 6.69
CA HIS A 113 2.19 2.36 7.19
C HIS A 113 2.52 3.83 7.44
N ASN A 114 1.79 4.76 6.82
CA ASN A 114 2.04 6.20 6.94
C ASN A 114 0.95 6.94 7.76
N VAL A 115 0.11 6.22 8.51
CA VAL A 115 -1.02 6.80 9.26
C VAL A 115 -0.61 7.97 10.15
N GLN A 116 0.52 7.85 10.86
CA GLN A 116 1.00 8.93 11.72
C GLN A 116 1.29 10.21 10.93
N ARG A 117 1.91 10.09 9.75
CA ARG A 117 2.21 11.24 8.88
C ARG A 117 0.95 11.82 8.24
N LEU A 118 -0.01 10.98 7.87
CA LEU A 118 -1.31 11.41 7.35
C LEU A 118 -2.18 12.12 8.41
N ARG A 119 -1.93 11.87 9.70
CA ARG A 119 -2.66 12.47 10.83
C ARG A 119 -1.97 13.69 11.45
N SER A 120 -0.64 13.70 11.47
CA SER A 120 0.15 14.72 12.18
C SER A 120 0.10 16.07 11.49
N ASP A 121 0.10 16.08 10.16
CA ASP A 121 0.15 17.31 9.37
C ASP A 121 -1.18 17.54 8.64
N SER A 122 -1.63 18.80 8.54
CA SER A 122 -2.84 19.17 7.78
C SER A 122 -2.67 18.95 6.27
N THR A 123 -1.43 18.79 5.79
CA THR A 123 -1.04 18.65 4.38
C THR A 123 -1.91 17.69 3.58
N PHE A 124 -2.28 16.54 4.15
CA PHE A 124 -3.14 15.57 3.46
C PHE A 124 -4.55 16.13 3.23
N MET A 125 -5.15 16.71 4.28
CA MET A 125 -6.50 17.24 4.24
C MET A 125 -6.56 18.55 3.44
N ASP A 126 -5.52 19.37 3.51
CA ASP A 126 -5.40 20.59 2.70
C ASP A 126 -5.39 20.24 1.21
N ALA A 127 -4.58 19.25 0.81
CA ALA A 127 -4.57 18.75 -0.56
C ALA A 127 -5.88 18.08 -0.98
N TYR A 128 -6.54 17.38 -0.05
CA TYR A 128 -7.86 16.78 -0.27
C TYR A 128 -8.90 17.86 -0.59
N TYR A 129 -8.97 18.93 0.21
CA TYR A 129 -9.89 20.04 0.08
C TYR A 129 -9.56 21.03 -1.05
N ASP A 130 -8.32 21.03 -1.55
CA ASP A 130 -7.90 21.86 -2.70
C ASP A 130 -8.55 21.39 -4.01
N LYS A 131 -9.83 21.75 -4.18
CA LYS A 131 -10.68 21.49 -5.35
C LYS A 131 -11.42 22.74 -5.82
N GLY A 132 -10.88 23.92 -5.51
CA GLY A 132 -11.47 25.22 -5.89
C GLY A 132 -12.92 25.36 -5.45
N ARG A 133 -13.81 25.74 -6.37
CA ARG A 133 -15.23 26.04 -6.10
C ARG A 133 -16.04 24.89 -5.47
N VAL A 134 -15.59 23.64 -5.61
CA VAL A 134 -16.30 22.47 -5.07
C VAL A 134 -15.79 22.02 -3.70
N ASN A 135 -14.83 22.74 -3.10
CA ASN A 135 -14.35 22.47 -1.73
C ASN A 135 -15.49 22.31 -0.69
N PRO A 136 -16.57 23.13 -0.68
CA PRO A 136 -17.65 22.95 0.29
C PRO A 136 -18.34 21.57 0.23
N LEU A 137 -18.39 20.93 -0.94
CA LEU A 137 -18.91 19.56 -1.10
C LEU A 137 -17.95 18.53 -0.49
N MET A 138 -16.64 18.74 -0.68
CA MET A 138 -15.60 17.85 -0.15
C MET A 138 -15.65 17.76 1.38
N ARG A 139 -16.04 18.85 2.07
CA ARG A 139 -16.19 18.86 3.54
C ARG A 139 -17.31 17.95 4.06
N GLN A 140 -18.26 17.59 3.21
CA GLN A 140 -19.36 16.68 3.56
C GLN A 140 -19.00 15.20 3.37
N VAL A 141 -17.86 14.90 2.75
CA VAL A 141 -17.40 13.53 2.50
C VAL A 141 -16.34 13.16 3.54
N PRO A 142 -16.65 12.31 4.53
CA PRO A 142 -15.67 11.92 5.53
C PRO A 142 -14.64 10.95 4.94
N VAL A 143 -13.36 11.15 5.22
CA VAL A 143 -12.27 10.28 4.79
C VAL A 143 -11.72 9.50 5.99
N LYS A 144 -11.57 8.19 5.84
CA LYS A 144 -11.08 7.29 6.90
C LYS A 144 -9.98 6.39 6.35
N VAL A 145 -8.89 6.23 7.11
CA VAL A 145 -7.83 5.25 6.79
C VAL A 145 -8.08 3.96 7.56
N VAL A 146 -8.14 2.83 6.86
CA VAL A 146 -8.28 1.51 7.46
C VAL A 146 -6.91 0.99 7.87
N VAL A 147 -6.72 0.78 9.18
CA VAL A 147 -5.44 0.36 9.78
C VAL A 147 -5.29 -1.17 9.81
N ALA A 148 -6.39 -1.91 9.67
CA ALA A 148 -6.38 -3.37 9.69
C ALA A 148 -5.56 -3.95 8.52
N THR A 149 -4.56 -4.78 8.83
CA THR A 149 -3.65 -5.41 7.86
C THR A 149 -4.24 -6.64 7.18
N ASP A 150 -5.25 -7.26 7.80
CA ASP A 150 -5.94 -8.46 7.34
C ASP A 150 -7.27 -8.16 6.60
N LEU A 151 -7.49 -6.90 6.20
CA LEU A 151 -8.74 -6.46 5.58
C LEU A 151 -9.14 -7.33 4.37
N CYS A 152 -8.17 -7.65 3.50
CA CYS A 152 -8.42 -8.49 2.32
C CYS A 152 -8.85 -9.90 2.73
N LEU A 153 -8.23 -10.49 3.75
CA LEU A 153 -8.58 -11.83 4.25
C LEU A 153 -9.99 -11.84 4.84
N ARG A 154 -10.37 -10.81 5.60
CA ARG A 154 -11.74 -10.65 6.11
C ARG A 154 -12.77 -10.55 4.98
N GLY A 155 -12.46 -9.77 3.94
CA GLY A 155 -13.32 -9.67 2.75
C GLY A 155 -13.54 -11.01 2.07
N VAL A 156 -12.45 -11.76 1.84
CA VAL A 156 -12.52 -13.11 1.26
C VAL A 156 -13.36 -14.06 2.14
N MET A 157 -13.18 -14.02 3.46
CA MET A 157 -13.95 -14.84 4.38
C MET A 157 -15.46 -14.54 4.30
N VAL A 158 -15.85 -13.27 4.25
CA VAL A 158 -17.26 -12.86 4.12
C VAL A 158 -17.86 -13.37 2.82
N VAL A 159 -17.14 -13.23 1.70
CA VAL A 159 -17.60 -13.70 0.39
C VAL A 159 -17.72 -15.23 0.38
N ALA A 160 -16.71 -15.94 0.88
CA ALA A 160 -16.72 -17.41 0.96
C ALA A 160 -17.90 -17.92 1.81
N TYR A 161 -18.16 -17.28 2.96
CA TYR A 161 -19.29 -17.61 3.81
C TYR A 161 -20.63 -17.35 3.11
N ARG A 162 -20.77 -16.24 2.37
CA ARG A 162 -22.00 -15.93 1.63
C ARG A 162 -22.26 -16.96 0.52
N ILE A 163 -21.24 -17.33 -0.24
CA ILE A 163 -21.32 -18.39 -1.26
C ILE A 163 -21.71 -19.73 -0.63
N PHE A 164 -21.14 -20.07 0.53
CA PHE A 164 -21.48 -21.28 1.25
C PHE A 164 -22.96 -21.32 1.68
N GLN A 165 -23.46 -20.21 2.24
CA GLN A 165 -24.86 -20.06 2.63
C GLN A 165 -25.83 -20.19 1.44
N GLU A 166 -25.50 -19.59 0.30
CA GLU A 166 -26.31 -19.71 -0.92
C GLU A 166 -26.38 -21.15 -1.43
N ARG A 167 -25.26 -21.90 -1.36
CA ARG A 167 -25.24 -23.32 -1.75
C ARG A 167 -26.05 -24.21 -0.81
N LEU A 168 -26.01 -23.95 0.51
CA LEU A 168 -26.86 -24.66 1.46
C LEU A 168 -28.35 -24.43 1.17
N ARG A 169 -28.74 -23.18 0.88
CA ARG A 169 -30.14 -22.83 0.58
C ARG A 169 -30.67 -23.46 -0.71
N ARG A 170 -29.83 -23.65 -1.73
CA ARG A 170 -30.24 -24.24 -3.02
C ARG A 170 -30.44 -25.76 -3.00
N LYS A 171 -30.27 -26.44 -1.85
CA LYS A 171 -30.31 -27.92 -1.68
C LYS A 171 -29.49 -28.72 -2.71
N THR A 172 -28.61 -28.05 -3.46
CA THR A 172 -27.75 -28.63 -4.50
C THR A 172 -26.34 -28.60 -3.98
N PHE A 173 -26.09 -29.38 -2.93
CA PHE A 173 -24.74 -29.66 -2.49
C PHE A 173 -24.17 -30.78 -3.39
N LYS A 174 -23.70 -30.41 -4.59
CA LYS A 174 -22.69 -31.25 -5.25
C LYS A 174 -21.36 -30.89 -4.60
N PRO A 175 -20.75 -31.76 -3.77
CA PRO A 175 -19.42 -31.50 -3.27
C PRO A 175 -18.52 -31.25 -4.47
N ILE A 176 -17.76 -30.16 -4.45
CA ILE A 176 -16.60 -30.07 -5.31
C ILE A 176 -15.67 -31.17 -4.80
N LEU A 177 -15.71 -32.33 -5.45
CA LEU A 177 -14.66 -33.33 -5.34
C LEU A 177 -13.41 -32.64 -5.90
N VAL A 178 -12.70 -31.95 -5.02
CA VAL A 178 -11.28 -31.68 -5.24
C VAL A 178 -10.69 -33.09 -5.34
N PRO A 179 -10.18 -33.53 -6.50
CA PRO A 179 -9.64 -34.87 -6.63
C PRO A 179 -8.64 -35.07 -5.49
N ARG A 180 -8.70 -36.20 -4.78
CA ARG A 180 -7.83 -36.45 -3.61
C ARG A 180 -6.35 -36.13 -3.91
N ALA A 181 -5.91 -36.26 -5.16
CA ALA A 181 -4.60 -35.84 -5.65
C ALA A 181 -4.21 -34.38 -5.35
N ALA A 182 -5.16 -33.43 -5.35
CA ALA A 182 -4.90 -32.01 -5.05
C ALA A 182 -4.96 -31.68 -3.55
N VAL A 183 -5.52 -32.56 -2.71
CA VAL A 183 -5.46 -32.42 -1.25
C VAL A 183 -4.07 -32.81 -0.74
N TYR A 184 -3.41 -33.78 -1.37
CA TYR A 184 -2.04 -34.17 -1.02
C TYR A 184 -1.02 -33.08 -1.37
N SER A 185 -1.17 -32.31 -2.46
CA SER A 185 -0.21 -31.25 -2.77
C SER A 185 -0.29 -30.05 -1.81
N ALA A 186 -1.48 -29.70 -1.30
CA ALA A 186 -1.64 -28.61 -0.34
C ALA A 186 -1.18 -29.00 1.08
N ILE A 187 -1.41 -30.24 1.51
CA ILE A 187 -0.90 -30.74 2.79
C ILE A 187 0.62 -30.94 2.72
N THR A 188 1.19 -31.37 1.58
CA THR A 188 2.64 -31.44 1.41
C THR A 188 3.30 -30.06 1.42
N ILE A 189 2.69 -29.01 0.84
CA ILE A 189 3.25 -27.65 0.92
C ILE A 189 3.21 -27.11 2.36
N ALA A 190 2.17 -27.41 3.13
CA ALA A 190 2.11 -27.04 4.55
C ALA A 190 3.12 -27.84 5.41
N PHE A 191 3.32 -29.14 5.14
CA PHE A 191 4.31 -29.96 5.85
C PHE A 191 5.76 -29.64 5.46
N VAL A 192 6.04 -29.33 4.19
CA VAL A 192 7.38 -28.93 3.72
C VAL A 192 7.73 -27.54 4.26
N ALA A 193 6.78 -26.60 4.34
CA ALA A 193 7.03 -25.30 4.97
C ALA A 193 7.27 -25.41 6.49
N TYR A 194 6.64 -26.38 7.16
CA TYR A 194 6.85 -26.63 8.59
C TYR A 194 8.19 -27.36 8.85
N ALA A 195 8.57 -28.31 8.00
CA ALA A 195 9.82 -29.08 8.13
C ALA A 195 11.09 -28.30 7.71
N VAL A 196 10.97 -27.30 6.83
CA VAL A 196 12.12 -26.44 6.43
C VAL A 196 12.42 -25.35 7.47
N ARG A 197 11.51 -25.09 8.43
CA ARG A 197 11.71 -24.07 9.48
C ARG A 197 12.37 -24.62 10.77
N TYR A 198 12.46 -25.94 10.95
CA TYR A 198 13.11 -26.56 12.11
C TYR A 198 14.09 -27.65 11.67
N ARG A 199 15.37 -27.26 11.56
CA ARG A 199 16.51 -28.17 11.60
C ARG A 199 16.69 -28.62 13.07
N TRP A 200 17.16 -29.85 13.30
CA TRP A 200 17.21 -30.64 14.55
C TRP A 200 15.90 -31.37 14.86
N GLY A 201 15.85 -32.65 15.20
CA GLY A 201 16.80 -33.72 15.51
C GLY A 201 15.93 -34.95 15.87
N GLY A 202 16.44 -36.16 15.71
CA GLY A 202 15.67 -37.41 15.67
C GLY A 202 14.53 -37.57 16.70
N PHE A 203 13.43 -38.20 16.30
CA PHE A 203 12.74 -39.18 17.13
C PHE A 203 11.79 -40.05 16.29
N THR A 204 12.01 -41.35 16.41
CA THR A 204 11.19 -42.47 15.95
C THR A 204 9.89 -42.50 16.74
N PHE A 205 8.72 -42.54 16.08
CA PHE A 205 7.62 -43.35 16.61
C PHE A 205 6.61 -43.75 15.53
N MET A 206 6.70 -45.02 15.17
CA MET A 206 5.66 -45.78 14.50
C MET A 206 4.69 -46.27 15.59
N ARG A 207 3.39 -45.97 15.50
CA ARG A 207 2.33 -46.90 15.94
C ARG A 207 0.95 -46.49 15.41
N ARG A 208 0.35 -47.42 14.66
CA ARG A 208 -1.10 -47.62 14.48
C ARG A 208 -1.80 -47.69 15.84
N VAL A 209 -3.04 -47.21 15.95
CA VAL A 209 -4.33 -47.97 16.06
C VAL A 209 -5.46 -46.95 15.77
N GLY A 210 -6.43 -47.15 14.86
CA GLY A 210 -7.76 -47.76 15.11
C GLY A 210 -8.41 -47.21 16.39
N TRP A 211 -9.53 -46.47 16.38
CA TRP A 211 -10.80 -46.68 15.68
C TRP A 211 -11.28 -45.44 14.92
#